data_AF-A0A2B7GRA3-F1
#
_entry.id   AF-A0A2B7GRA3-F1
#
_cell.length_a   1.000
_cell.length_b   1.000
_cell.length_c   1.000
_cell.angle_alpha   90.00
_cell.angle_beta   90.00
_cell.angle_gamma   90.00
#
_symmetry.space_group_name_H-M   'P 1'
#
loop_
_entity.id
_entity.type
_entity.pdbx_description
1 polymer ?
#
loop_
_entity_poly.entity_id
_entity_poly.type
_entity_poly.pdbx_seq_one_letter_code
_entity_poly.pdbx_strand_id
1 'polypeptide(L)'
;MRDRIVDELGELPRSRFLVYLMGPYEAFDVERALADAAPESVPESMDFGTLVGSDRDLERDEAALDLLLDVRDRLRTTAGVNAFLAIDVDIPLSELDAASQSIAFARASNAVVYVVPAVGDNLGVGIEVGSVLEALFDEETAAHRPERVVFAHESGVRSAMIAAVRDRWDARIYSYDDREELCRQLRLFVRDLVRKERTGELSRLE
;
A
#
# COMPACT_ATOMS: atom_id res chain seq x y z
N MET A 1 -5.73 -11.86 -12.95
CA MET A 1 -5.35 -10.70 -12.11
C MET A 1 -3.94 -10.24 -12.42
N ARG A 2 -2.91 -11.06 -12.18
CA ARG A 2 -1.51 -10.69 -12.43
C ARG A 2 -1.21 -10.19 -13.84
N ASP A 3 -1.66 -10.88 -14.88
CA ASP A 3 -1.43 -10.42 -16.26
C ASP A 3 -2.13 -9.09 -16.56
N ARG A 4 -3.36 -8.89 -16.06
CA ARG A 4 -4.07 -7.59 -16.15
C ARG A 4 -3.25 -6.45 -15.53
N ILE A 5 -2.70 -6.67 -14.33
CA ILE A 5 -1.84 -5.67 -13.67
C ILE A 5 -0.60 -5.37 -14.52
N VAL A 6 0.05 -6.40 -15.08
CA VAL A 6 1.24 -6.20 -15.93
C VAL A 6 0.89 -5.40 -17.19
N ASP A 7 -0.26 -5.69 -17.80
CA ASP A 7 -0.72 -5.02 -19.02
C ASP A 7 -1.00 -3.52 -18.78
N GLU A 8 -1.57 -3.17 -17.62
CA GLU A 8 -1.88 -1.77 -17.27
C GLU A 8 -0.63 -0.96 -16.88
N LEU A 9 0.35 -1.58 -16.20
CA LEU A 9 1.56 -0.89 -15.72
C LEU A 9 2.66 -0.70 -16.78
N GLY A 10 2.57 -1.43 -17.90
CA GLY A 10 3.51 -1.36 -19.00
C GLY A 10 4.86 -2.08 -18.79
N GLU A 11 5.78 -1.86 -19.73
CA GLU A 11 7.04 -2.59 -19.83
C GLU A 11 8.18 -1.97 -19.01
N LEU A 12 8.84 -2.81 -18.21
CA LEU A 12 10.04 -2.51 -17.45
C LEU A 12 11.01 -3.70 -17.53
N PRO A 13 12.31 -3.55 -17.19
CA PRO A 13 13.28 -4.64 -17.21
C PRO A 13 12.86 -5.89 -16.44
N ARG A 14 12.02 -5.73 -15.41
CA ARG A 14 11.41 -6.79 -14.61
C ARG A 14 9.90 -6.58 -14.51
N SER A 15 9.22 -6.40 -15.64
CA SER A 15 7.78 -6.10 -15.71
C SER A 15 6.89 -7.10 -14.97
N ARG A 16 7.25 -8.39 -14.95
CA ARG A 16 6.51 -9.39 -14.17
C ARG A 16 6.85 -9.39 -12.68
N PHE A 17 7.85 -8.64 -12.21
CA PHE A 17 8.11 -8.50 -10.78
C PHE A 17 7.23 -7.37 -10.23
N LEU A 18 6.11 -7.76 -9.63
CA LEU A 18 5.09 -6.85 -9.13
C LEU A 18 5.34 -6.51 -7.67
N VAL A 19 5.32 -5.22 -7.33
CA VAL A 19 5.43 -4.70 -5.96
C VAL A 19 4.20 -3.87 -5.66
N TYR A 20 3.30 -4.39 -4.82
CA TYR A 20 2.11 -3.67 -4.40
C TYR A 20 2.45 -2.78 -3.21
N LEU A 21 2.29 -1.46 -3.39
CA LEU A 21 2.47 -0.44 -2.37
C LEU A 21 1.11 -0.12 -1.73
N MET A 22 1.09 -0.18 -0.41
CA MET A 22 -0.07 0.13 0.41
C MET A 22 0.32 1.20 1.44
N GLY A 23 -0.63 2.04 1.80
CA GLY A 23 -0.46 3.07 2.81
C GLY A 23 -1.75 3.86 3.02
N PRO A 24 -1.81 4.75 4.01
CA PRO A 24 -2.98 5.58 4.24
C PRO A 24 -3.10 6.61 3.11
N TYR A 25 -4.08 6.44 2.25
CA TYR A 25 -4.57 7.49 1.36
C TYR A 25 -6.03 7.17 1.04
N GLU A 26 -6.90 8.16 1.04
CA GLU A 26 -8.19 8.00 0.38
C GLU A 26 -7.93 8.07 -1.13
N ALA A 27 -8.12 6.95 -1.84
CA ALA A 27 -8.29 7.01 -3.27
C ALA A 27 -9.52 7.90 -3.51
N PHE A 28 -9.32 9.07 -4.12
CA PHE A 28 -10.36 10.10 -4.24
C PHE A 28 -11.61 9.52 -4.92
N ASP A 29 -12.60 9.15 -4.11
CA ASP A 29 -13.84 8.57 -4.58
C ASP A 29 -14.83 9.71 -4.84
N VAL A 30 -15.00 10.03 -6.13
CA VAL A 30 -15.91 11.09 -6.59
C VAL A 30 -17.35 10.81 -6.16
N GLU A 31 -17.77 9.54 -6.04
CA GLU A 31 -19.12 9.16 -5.60
C GLU A 31 -19.31 9.42 -4.11
N ARG A 32 -18.28 9.13 -3.29
CA ARG A 32 -18.28 9.48 -1.86
C ARG A 32 -18.23 10.99 -1.62
N ALA A 33 -17.38 11.71 -2.36
CA ALA A 33 -17.32 13.17 -2.28
C ALA A 33 -18.64 13.83 -2.72
N LEU A 34 -19.35 13.26 -3.70
CA LEU A 34 -20.68 13.71 -4.11
C LEU A 34 -21.79 13.34 -3.11
N ALA A 35 -21.67 12.20 -2.42
CA ALA A 35 -22.59 11.79 -1.37
C ALA A 35 -22.47 12.68 -0.12
N ASP A 36 -21.25 13.09 0.24
CA ASP A 36 -20.98 14.06 1.31
C ASP A 36 -21.37 15.49 0.88
N ALA A 37 -21.31 15.80 -0.41
CA ALA A 37 -21.75 17.07 -0.99
C ALA A 37 -23.25 17.12 -1.34
N ALA A 38 -24.11 16.46 -0.53
CA ALA A 38 -25.56 16.56 -0.69
C ALA A 38 -26.00 18.06 -0.64
N PRO A 39 -26.52 18.64 -1.74
CA PRO A 39 -26.83 20.07 -1.80
C PRO A 39 -28.00 20.51 -0.90
N GLU A 40 -28.77 19.55 -0.37
CA GLU A 40 -30.04 19.80 0.28
C GLU A 40 -29.95 19.95 1.82
N SER A 41 -28.74 19.87 2.39
CA SER A 41 -28.54 19.94 3.85
C SER A 41 -27.51 20.97 4.29
N VAL A 42 -27.40 22.12 3.62
CA VAL A 42 -26.63 23.26 4.15
C VAL A 42 -27.53 24.03 5.13
N PRO A 43 -27.34 23.93 6.46
CA PRO A 43 -28.07 24.77 7.40
C PRO A 43 -27.50 26.19 7.27
N GLU A 44 -28.33 27.23 7.38
CA GLU A 44 -27.90 28.65 7.37
C GLU A 44 -26.92 29.01 8.51
N SER A 45 -26.61 28.06 9.40
CA SER A 45 -25.52 28.13 10.38
C SER A 45 -24.47 27.04 10.11
N MET A 46 -23.74 27.16 8.99
CA MET A 46 -22.55 26.36 8.78
C MET A 46 -21.45 26.87 9.73
N ASP A 47 -21.14 26.09 10.76
CA ASP A 47 -19.99 26.32 11.63
C ASP A 47 -18.72 25.94 10.87
N PHE A 48 -17.97 26.93 10.41
CA PHE A 48 -16.69 26.74 9.72
C PHE A 48 -15.64 25.99 10.57
N GLY A 49 -15.89 25.75 11.87
CA GLY A 49 -15.03 24.97 12.74
C GLY A 49 -14.85 23.50 12.35
N THR A 50 -15.81 22.87 11.67
CA THR A 50 -15.70 21.48 11.18
C THR A 50 -14.92 21.34 9.87
N LEU A 51 -14.83 22.40 9.06
CA LEU A 51 -14.03 22.42 7.83
C LEU A 51 -12.52 22.54 8.10
N VAL A 52 -12.12 23.10 9.24
CA VAL A 52 -10.70 23.20 9.64
C VAL A 52 -10.09 21.83 9.96
N GLY A 53 -10.92 20.84 10.30
CA GLY A 53 -10.50 19.44 10.46
C GLY A 53 -10.33 18.72 9.13
N SER A 54 -11.24 18.93 8.17
CA SER A 54 -11.18 18.30 6.85
C SER A 54 -9.98 18.75 6.03
N ASP A 55 -9.61 20.03 6.10
CA ASP A 55 -8.42 20.53 5.37
C ASP A 55 -7.14 19.84 5.85
N ARG A 56 -7.01 19.60 7.15
CA ARG A 56 -5.85 18.90 7.72
C ARG A 56 -5.82 17.43 7.36
N ASP A 57 -6.98 16.77 7.32
CA ASP A 57 -7.05 15.36 6.95
C ASP A 57 -6.81 15.16 5.45
N LEU A 58 -7.28 16.08 4.59
CA LEU A 58 -6.95 16.12 3.16
C LEU A 58 -5.46 16.38 2.92
N GLU A 59 -4.86 17.37 3.59
CA GLU A 59 -3.41 17.63 3.51
C GLU A 59 -2.58 16.40 3.91
N ARG A 60 -3.06 15.63 4.90
CA ARG A 60 -2.41 14.39 5.35
C ARG A 60 -2.49 13.30 4.29
N ASP A 61 -3.66 13.11 3.70
CA ASP A 61 -3.88 12.11 2.65
C ASP A 61 -3.09 12.43 1.38
N GLU A 62 -3.06 13.71 0.97
CA GLU A 62 -2.25 14.17 -0.16
C GLU A 62 -0.75 13.95 0.09
N ALA A 63 -0.26 14.26 1.29
CA ALA A 63 1.14 14.05 1.65
C ALA A 63 1.52 12.56 1.68
N ALA A 64 0.62 11.70 2.16
CA ALA A 64 0.83 10.26 2.17
C ALA A 64 0.79 9.66 0.76
N LEU A 65 -0.14 10.12 -0.09
CA LEU A 65 -0.20 9.74 -1.49
C LEU A 65 1.07 10.19 -2.26
N ASP A 66 1.52 11.44 -2.07
CA ASP A 66 2.76 11.95 -2.67
C ASP A 66 3.99 11.11 -2.27
N LEU A 67 4.07 10.71 -0.99
CA LEU A 67 5.11 9.80 -0.52
C LEU A 67 5.07 8.45 -1.26
N LEU A 68 3.88 7.86 -1.38
CA LEU A 68 3.67 6.58 -2.04
C LEU A 68 3.98 6.65 -3.54
N LEU A 69 3.61 7.75 -4.22
CA LEU A 69 3.91 7.98 -5.63
C LEU A 69 5.42 8.10 -5.89
N ASP A 70 6.16 8.85 -5.06
CA ASP A 70 7.61 8.94 -5.20
C ASP A 70 8.29 7.59 -4.93
N VAL A 71 7.85 6.85 -3.92
CA VAL A 71 8.37 5.49 -3.65
C VAL A 71 8.12 4.56 -4.84
N ARG A 72 6.90 4.58 -5.40
CA ARG A 72 6.54 3.82 -6.61
C ARG A 72 7.48 4.15 -7.76
N ASP A 73 7.63 5.44 -8.06
CA ASP A 73 8.41 5.90 -9.21
C ASP A 73 9.90 5.59 -9.02
N ARG A 74 10.43 5.72 -7.80
CA ARG A 74 11.81 5.33 -7.48
C ARG A 74 12.04 3.84 -7.59
N LEU A 75 11.10 2.98 -7.20
CA LEU A 75 11.24 1.53 -7.39
C LEU A 75 11.19 1.16 -8.88
N ARG A 76 10.28 1.77 -9.65
CA ARG A 76 10.18 1.57 -11.11
C ARG A 76 11.46 1.99 -11.82
N THR A 77 12.01 3.16 -11.49
CA THR A 77 13.21 3.70 -12.14
C THR A 77 14.51 3.06 -11.66
N THR A 78 14.68 2.82 -10.36
CA THR A 78 15.97 2.37 -9.81
C THR A 78 16.10 0.86 -9.65
N ALA A 79 15.00 0.14 -9.42
CA ALA A 79 14.98 -1.32 -9.35
C ALA A 79 14.47 -1.98 -10.65
N GLY A 80 13.78 -1.22 -11.51
CA GLY A 80 13.26 -1.71 -12.79
C GLY A 80 12.13 -2.72 -12.65
N VAL A 81 11.40 -2.66 -11.53
CA VAL A 81 10.26 -3.54 -11.20
C VAL A 81 8.94 -2.78 -11.37
N ASN A 82 7.84 -3.50 -11.58
CA ASN A 82 6.52 -2.89 -11.63
C ASN A 82 5.98 -2.67 -10.20
N ALA A 83 6.37 -1.54 -9.60
CA ALA A 83 5.72 -1.05 -8.39
C ALA A 83 4.43 -0.29 -8.74
N PHE A 84 3.39 -0.46 -7.93
CA PHE A 84 2.07 0.12 -8.17
C PHE A 84 1.24 0.33 -6.89
N LEU A 85 0.31 1.27 -6.96
CA LEU A 85 -0.76 1.55 -6.01
C LEU A 85 -2.09 1.02 -6.54
N ALA A 86 -3.12 0.92 -5.70
CA ALA A 86 -4.44 0.46 -6.17
C ALA A 86 -5.00 1.37 -7.28
N ILE A 87 -4.76 2.69 -7.19
CA ILE A 87 -5.17 3.68 -8.19
C ILE A 87 -4.47 3.56 -9.54
N ASP A 88 -3.37 2.79 -9.62
CA ASP A 88 -2.66 2.57 -10.88
C ASP A 88 -3.30 1.47 -11.72
N VAL A 89 -4.24 0.71 -11.14
CA VAL A 89 -4.90 -0.42 -11.81
C VAL A 89 -6.41 -0.22 -11.80
N ASP A 90 -6.98 0.00 -12.97
CA ASP A 90 -8.41 0.29 -13.15
C ASP A 90 -9.23 -1.00 -13.05
N ILE A 91 -9.58 -1.37 -11.81
CA ILE A 91 -10.54 -2.44 -11.51
C ILE A 91 -11.77 -1.80 -10.87
N PRO A 92 -12.92 -1.81 -11.56
CA PRO A 92 -14.15 -1.21 -11.03
C PRO A 92 -14.55 -1.83 -9.69
N LEU A 93 -14.92 -1.01 -8.69
CA LEU A 93 -15.40 -1.48 -7.39
C LEU A 93 -16.72 -2.28 -7.49
N SER A 94 -17.45 -2.15 -8.60
CA SER A 94 -18.58 -3.02 -8.92
C SER A 94 -18.19 -4.49 -9.15
N GLU A 95 -16.91 -4.76 -9.45
CA GLU A 95 -16.36 -6.10 -9.61
C GLU A 95 -15.84 -6.67 -8.28
N LEU A 96 -15.18 -5.84 -7.46
CA LEU A 96 -14.59 -6.22 -6.18
C LEU A 96 -14.65 -5.06 -5.20
N ASP A 97 -15.07 -5.31 -3.95
CA ASP A 97 -14.92 -4.32 -2.88
C ASP A 97 -13.43 -4.04 -2.60
N ALA A 98 -13.13 -2.91 -1.96
CA ALA A 98 -11.75 -2.43 -1.73
C ALA A 98 -10.86 -3.44 -0.99
N ALA A 99 -11.41 -4.18 -0.02
CA ALA A 99 -10.66 -5.19 0.72
C ALA A 99 -10.36 -6.40 -0.17
N SER A 100 -11.36 -6.89 -0.91
CA SER A 100 -11.17 -7.99 -1.87
C SER A 100 -10.21 -7.62 -3.01
N GLN A 101 -10.25 -6.39 -3.49
CA GLN A 101 -9.31 -5.85 -4.48
C GLN A 101 -7.88 -5.84 -3.93
N SER A 102 -7.67 -5.31 -2.72
CA SER A 102 -6.38 -5.28 -2.05
C SER A 102 -5.80 -6.69 -1.84
N ILE A 103 -6.65 -7.67 -1.45
CA ILE A 103 -6.26 -9.08 -1.35
C ILE A 103 -5.83 -9.63 -2.72
N ALA A 104 -6.58 -9.33 -3.79
CA ALA A 104 -6.25 -9.80 -5.13
C ALA A 104 -4.93 -9.22 -5.64
N PHE A 105 -4.67 -7.93 -5.41
CA PHE A 105 -3.39 -7.29 -5.72
C PHE A 105 -2.24 -7.87 -4.91
N ALA A 106 -2.43 -8.05 -3.61
CA ALA A 106 -1.43 -8.65 -2.74
C ALA A 106 -1.10 -10.09 -3.16
N ARG A 107 -2.10 -10.89 -3.54
CA ARG A 107 -1.92 -12.26 -4.04
C ARG A 107 -1.18 -12.31 -5.37
N ALA A 108 -1.46 -11.36 -6.26
CA ALA A 108 -0.81 -11.27 -7.56
C ALA A 108 0.63 -10.76 -7.50
N SER A 109 1.06 -10.17 -6.36
CA SER A 109 2.32 -9.45 -6.25
C SER A 109 3.48 -10.29 -5.73
N ASN A 110 4.69 -10.03 -6.23
CA ASN A 110 5.92 -10.65 -5.73
C ASN A 110 6.28 -10.12 -4.34
N ALA A 111 5.95 -8.87 -4.07
CA ALA A 111 6.16 -8.24 -2.78
C ALA A 111 4.98 -7.33 -2.42
N VAL A 112 4.68 -7.24 -1.12
CA VAL A 112 3.70 -6.30 -0.55
C VAL A 112 4.42 -5.41 0.44
N VAL A 113 4.26 -4.10 0.26
CA VAL A 113 4.95 -3.07 1.04
C VAL A 113 3.89 -2.16 1.66
N TYR A 114 3.86 -2.11 2.99
CA TYR A 114 3.02 -1.19 3.75
C TYR A 114 3.87 -0.01 4.22
N VAL A 115 3.55 1.20 3.77
CA VAL A 115 4.19 2.44 4.21
C VAL A 115 3.27 3.13 5.21
N VAL A 116 3.81 3.43 6.40
CA VAL A 116 3.06 4.04 7.51
C VAL A 116 3.74 5.37 7.88
N PRO A 117 3.34 6.50 7.27
CA PRO A 117 3.84 7.83 7.64
C PRO A 117 3.27 8.29 8.99
N ALA A 118 3.97 9.19 9.68
CA ALA A 118 3.53 9.78 10.95
C ALA A 118 2.28 10.66 10.82
N VAL A 119 2.06 11.13 9.60
CA VAL A 119 0.95 12.00 9.21
C VAL A 119 -0.40 11.27 9.21
N GLY A 120 -0.42 9.92 9.24
CA GLY A 120 -1.63 9.07 9.15
C GLY A 120 -2.10 8.45 10.47
N ASP A 121 -2.23 9.23 11.53
CA ASP A 121 -2.39 8.74 12.92
C ASP A 121 -3.72 8.02 13.25
N ASN A 122 -4.62 7.77 12.28
CA ASN A 122 -5.90 7.08 12.53
C ASN A 122 -6.36 6.15 11.37
N LEU A 123 -5.53 5.15 11.06
CA LEU A 123 -5.89 3.74 10.90
C LEU A 123 -7.29 3.32 10.34
N GLY A 124 -7.82 3.95 9.29
CA GLY A 124 -8.73 3.23 8.36
C GLY A 124 -8.06 2.00 7.73
N VAL A 125 -6.73 2.06 7.64
CA VAL A 125 -5.77 1.04 7.22
C VAL A 125 -5.81 -0.23 8.11
N GLY A 126 -6.32 -0.14 9.34
CA GLY A 126 -6.30 -1.25 10.32
C GLY A 126 -7.05 -2.50 9.87
N ILE A 127 -8.22 -2.30 9.27
CA ILE A 127 -9.11 -3.40 8.88
C ILE A 127 -8.62 -4.02 7.58
N GLU A 128 -8.31 -3.20 6.56
CA GLU A 128 -7.91 -3.69 5.24
C GLU A 128 -6.56 -4.42 5.27
N VAL A 129 -5.55 -3.85 5.95
CA VAL A 129 -4.26 -4.51 6.10
C VAL A 129 -4.40 -5.78 6.93
N GLY A 130 -5.25 -5.79 7.95
CA GLY A 130 -5.59 -7.00 8.69
C GLY A 130 -6.16 -8.10 7.78
N SER A 131 -7.15 -7.77 6.95
CA SER A 131 -7.75 -8.71 5.99
C SER A 131 -6.77 -9.21 4.93
N VAL A 132 -5.89 -8.33 4.42
CA VAL A 132 -4.84 -8.75 3.48
C VAL A 132 -3.85 -9.69 4.14
N LEU A 133 -3.38 -9.38 5.35
CA LEU A 133 -2.48 -10.28 6.09
C LEU A 133 -3.15 -11.61 6.43
N GLU A 134 -4.39 -11.62 6.87
CA GLU A 134 -5.11 -12.87 7.10
C GLU A 134 -5.18 -13.70 5.81
N ALA A 135 -5.55 -13.10 4.68
CA ALA A 135 -5.60 -13.82 3.41
C ALA A 135 -4.22 -14.30 2.90
N LEU A 136 -3.15 -13.54 3.14
CA LEU A 136 -1.80 -13.89 2.69
C LEU A 136 -1.17 -15.01 3.53
N PHE A 137 -1.48 -15.07 4.83
CA PHE A 137 -0.83 -15.97 5.78
C PHE A 137 -1.67 -17.18 6.20
N ASP A 138 -2.97 -17.24 5.84
CA ASP A 138 -3.86 -18.39 6.07
C ASP A 138 -3.67 -19.52 5.03
N GLU A 139 -3.00 -19.25 3.90
CA GLU A 139 -2.82 -20.25 2.83
C GLU A 139 -1.66 -21.23 3.07
N GLU A 140 -1.89 -22.51 2.78
CA GLU A 140 -0.95 -23.67 2.91
C GLU A 140 0.37 -23.51 2.11
N THR A 141 0.51 -22.45 1.30
CA THR A 141 1.73 -22.03 0.58
C THR A 141 2.64 -21.09 1.40
N ALA A 142 2.34 -20.91 2.69
CA ALA A 142 2.89 -19.92 3.63
C ALA A 142 4.42 -19.91 3.83
N ALA A 143 5.19 -20.91 3.39
CA ALA A 143 6.60 -21.05 3.75
C ALA A 143 7.48 -19.85 3.37
N HIS A 144 7.06 -19.04 2.39
CA HIS A 144 7.84 -17.91 1.88
C HIS A 144 7.09 -16.58 1.81
N ARG A 145 5.81 -16.57 2.22
CA ARG A 145 5.00 -15.34 2.23
C ARG A 145 5.52 -14.28 3.21
N PRO A 146 5.97 -14.61 4.43
CA PRO A 146 6.50 -13.62 5.37
C PRO A 146 7.67 -12.82 4.79
N GLU A 147 8.56 -13.48 4.04
CA GLU A 147 9.72 -12.82 3.43
C GLU A 147 9.36 -11.78 2.36
N ARG A 148 8.16 -11.90 1.78
CA ARG A 148 7.65 -11.04 0.69
C ARG A 148 6.86 -9.83 1.20
N VAL A 149 6.63 -9.73 2.50
CA VAL A 149 5.88 -8.65 3.12
C VAL A 149 6.79 -7.78 3.97
N VAL A 150 6.70 -6.46 3.80
CA VAL A 150 7.42 -5.48 4.61
C VAL A 150 6.52 -4.35 5.06
N PHE A 151 6.74 -3.92 6.31
CA PHE A 151 6.14 -2.74 6.92
C PHE A 151 7.24 -1.71 7.13
N ALA A 152 7.13 -0.56 6.48
CA ALA A 152 8.01 0.57 6.67
C ALA A 152 7.24 1.67 7.38
N HIS A 153 7.65 2.05 8.59
CA HIS A 153 6.99 3.09 9.37
C HIS A 153 7.93 4.26 9.63
N GLU A 154 7.39 5.48 9.67
CA GLU A 154 8.17 6.65 10.02
C GLU A 154 8.62 6.54 11.49
N SER A 155 9.83 7.00 11.77
CA SER A 155 10.37 7.04 13.13
C SER A 155 9.50 7.89 14.04
N GLY A 156 9.19 7.35 15.22
CA GLY A 156 8.27 7.98 16.17
C GLY A 156 6.83 7.49 16.07
N VAL A 157 6.44 6.84 14.95
CA VAL A 157 5.14 6.18 14.83
C VAL A 157 5.07 4.96 15.74
N ARG A 158 4.04 4.92 16.58
CA ARG A 158 3.71 3.76 17.40
C ARG A 158 2.30 3.31 17.07
N SER A 159 2.16 2.11 16.54
CA SER A 159 0.85 1.54 16.24
C SER A 159 0.73 0.15 16.85
N ALA A 160 -0.41 -0.11 17.51
CA ALA A 160 -0.78 -1.43 17.98
C ALA A 160 -0.81 -2.45 16.83
N MET A 161 -1.11 -2.00 15.60
CA MET A 161 -1.02 -2.82 14.39
C MET A 161 0.42 -3.24 14.10
N ILE A 162 1.40 -2.33 14.14
CA ILE A 162 2.80 -2.69 13.86
C ILE A 162 3.31 -3.73 14.88
N ALA A 163 2.88 -3.60 16.14
CA ALA A 163 3.18 -4.60 17.18
C ALA A 163 2.51 -5.95 16.91
N ALA A 164 1.20 -5.94 16.64
CA ALA A 164 0.45 -7.16 16.31
C ALA A 164 0.98 -7.84 15.04
N VAL A 165 1.47 -7.05 14.08
CA VAL A 165 2.03 -7.56 12.83
C VAL A 165 3.29 -8.37 13.06
N ARG A 166 4.17 -7.82 13.90
CA ARG A 166 5.41 -8.49 14.33
C ARG A 166 5.09 -9.81 15.02
N ASP A 167 4.16 -9.77 15.97
CA ASP A 167 3.90 -10.90 16.87
C ASP A 167 3.13 -12.03 16.17
N ARG A 168 2.25 -11.71 15.22
CA ARG A 168 1.36 -12.68 14.58
C ARG A 168 1.87 -13.27 13.27
N TRP A 169 2.61 -12.51 12.46
CA TRP A 169 2.93 -12.91 11.07
C TRP A 169 4.43 -12.92 10.72
N ASP A 170 5.33 -12.62 11.66
CA ASP A 170 6.80 -12.55 11.43
C ASP A 170 7.19 -11.69 10.20
N ALA A 171 6.40 -10.64 9.93
CA ALA A 171 6.64 -9.75 8.81
C ALA A 171 7.85 -8.84 9.09
N ARG A 172 8.57 -8.47 8.03
CA ARG A 172 9.72 -7.56 8.16
C ARG A 172 9.22 -6.16 8.49
N ILE A 173 9.83 -5.54 9.51
CA ILE A 173 9.51 -4.17 9.91
C ILE A 173 10.77 -3.32 9.81
N TYR A 174 10.66 -2.18 9.14
CA TYR A 174 11.69 -1.15 9.08
C TYR A 174 11.14 0.18 9.60
N SER A 175 11.99 0.91 10.31
CA SER A 175 11.76 2.34 10.58
C SER A 175 12.55 3.18 9.59
N TYR A 176 12.01 4.33 9.21
CA TYR A 176 12.71 5.32 8.39
C TYR A 176 12.58 6.72 9.02
N ASP A 177 13.65 7.51 8.98
CA ASP A 177 13.64 8.90 9.44
C ASP A 177 13.20 9.87 8.34
N ASP A 178 13.44 9.51 7.07
CA ASP A 178 13.11 10.35 5.92
C ASP A 178 12.79 9.53 4.66
N ARG A 179 12.31 10.24 3.63
CA ARG A 179 11.92 9.68 2.33
C ARG A 179 13.06 8.99 1.60
N GLU A 180 14.30 9.49 1.71
CA GLU A 180 15.45 8.90 1.04
C GLU A 180 15.82 7.56 1.67
N GLU A 181 15.80 7.50 3.00
CA GLU A 181 15.97 6.26 3.73
C GLU A 181 14.89 5.23 3.38
N LEU A 182 13.61 5.61 3.39
CA LEU A 182 12.50 4.73 3.00
C LEU A 182 12.76 4.11 1.63
N CYS A 183 13.04 4.95 0.63
CA CYS A 183 13.28 4.50 -0.73
C CYS A 183 14.50 3.58 -0.83
N ARG A 184 15.58 3.89 -0.10
CA ARG A 184 16.79 3.06 -0.05
C ARG A 184 16.49 1.69 0.54
N GLN A 185 15.79 1.62 1.67
CA GLN A 185 15.45 0.37 2.34
C GLN A 185 14.53 -0.50 1.48
N LEU A 186 13.46 0.06 0.91
CA LEU A 186 12.55 -0.66 0.03
C LEU A 186 13.24 -1.16 -1.24
N ARG A 187 14.14 -0.37 -1.82
CA ARG A 187 14.96 -0.82 -2.96
C ARG A 187 15.83 -2.02 -2.59
N LEU A 188 16.46 -2.02 -1.41
CA LEU A 188 17.29 -3.14 -0.96
C LEU A 188 16.45 -4.40 -0.72
N PHE A 189 15.29 -4.25 -0.10
CA PHE A 189 14.31 -5.32 0.10
C PHE A 189 13.88 -5.95 -1.23
N VAL A 190 13.44 -5.16 -2.20
CA VAL A 190 13.04 -5.64 -3.52
C VAL A 190 14.19 -6.33 -4.25
N ARG A 191 15.41 -5.77 -4.19
CA ARG A 191 16.58 -6.39 -4.82
C ARG A 191 16.97 -7.73 -4.19
N ASP A 192 16.78 -7.90 -2.87
CA ASP A 192 16.99 -9.18 -2.20
C ASP A 192 16.00 -10.23 -2.72
N LEU A 193 14.71 -9.89 -2.82
CA LEU A 193 13.69 -10.80 -3.36
C LEU A 193 13.95 -11.18 -4.81
N VAL A 194 14.27 -10.20 -5.68
CA VAL A 194 14.65 -10.46 -7.07
C VAL A 194 15.87 -11.38 -7.15
N ARG A 195 16.87 -11.18 -6.28
CA ARG A 195 18.04 -12.06 -6.22
C ARG A 195 17.61 -13.48 -5.87
N LYS A 196 16.82 -13.64 -4.80
CA LYS A 196 16.38 -14.95 -4.29
C LYS A 196 15.54 -15.73 -5.30
N GLU A 197 14.62 -15.07 -6.00
CA GLU A 197 13.85 -15.70 -7.10
C GLU A 197 14.72 -16.10 -8.30
N ARG A 198 15.84 -15.39 -8.52
CA ARG A 198 16.79 -15.71 -9.58
C ARG A 198 17.71 -16.87 -9.18
N THR A 199 18.11 -16.95 -7.91
CA THR A 199 19.00 -18.00 -7.39
C THR A 199 18.26 -19.26 -6.95
N GLY A 200 16.92 -19.22 -6.90
CA GLY A 200 16.09 -20.35 -6.47
C GLY A 200 15.94 -20.47 -4.95
N GLU A 201 16.42 -19.47 -4.19
CA GLU A 201 16.18 -19.36 -2.74
C GLU A 201 14.71 -19.03 -2.43
N LEU A 202 13.96 -18.50 -3.39
CA LEU A 202 12.54 -18.18 -3.31
C LEU A 202 11.83 -18.69 -4.56
N SER A 203 10.66 -19.32 -4.42
CA SER A 203 9.84 -19.75 -5.56
C SER A 203 9.41 -18.56 -6.39
N ARG A 204 9.37 -18.67 -7.72
CA ARG A 204 8.81 -17.60 -8.56
C ARG A 204 7.30 -17.61 -8.47
N LEU A 205 6.71 -16.41 -8.43
CA LEU A 205 5.28 -16.24 -8.67
C LEU A 205 5.09 -16.10 -10.19
N GLU A 206 4.41 -17.07 -10.79
CA GLU A 206 4.06 -17.04 -12.22
C GLU A 206 2.88 -16.10 -12.48
#